data_AF-A0A1X1DY11-F1
#
_entry.id   AF-A0A1X1DY11-F1
#
_cell.length_a   1.000
_cell.length_b   1.000
_cell.length_c   1.000
_cell.angle_alpha   90.00
_cell.angle_beta   90.00
_cell.angle_gamma   90.00
#
_symmetry.space_group_name_H-M   'P 1'
#
loop_
_entity.id
_entity.type
_entity.pdbx_description
1 polymer ?
#
loop_
_entity_poly.entity_id
_entity_poly.type
_entity_poly.pdbx_seq_one_letter_code
_entity_poly.pdbx_strand_id
1 'polypeptide(L)'
;MRTVLNILNFVLGGFFTTLSWLFATLVSIVLIFTLPLTRSCWEITKLSLVPYGNEAVHVDELRPDQRNALLNTGGTLLNILWFIFFGWWICISHIMIGIAQCISIIGIPVGIANFKLAAIALWPVGRRVVSTEEARAAREANARRRYQ
;
A
#
# COMPACT_ATOMS: atom_id res chain seq x y z
N MET A 1 42.62 19.10 -24.91
CA MET A 1 42.69 19.37 -23.45
C MET A 1 41.55 18.70 -22.68
N ARG A 2 40.26 18.91 -23.01
CA ARG A 2 39.11 18.30 -22.30
C ARG A 2 39.10 16.76 -22.29
N THR A 3 39.52 16.12 -23.37
CA THR A 3 39.60 14.65 -23.49
C THR A 3 40.64 14.02 -22.56
N VAL A 4 41.81 14.63 -22.42
CA VAL A 4 42.86 14.15 -21.50
C VAL A 4 42.41 14.23 -20.05
N LEU A 5 41.70 15.31 -19.67
CA LEU A 5 41.13 15.48 -18.34
C LEU A 5 40.02 14.44 -18.03
N ASN A 6 39.18 14.10 -19.02
CA ASN A 6 38.17 13.05 -18.84
C ASN A 6 38.79 11.66 -18.69
N ILE A 7 39.86 11.36 -19.43
CA ILE A 7 40.62 10.10 -19.30
C ILE A 7 41.30 10.04 -17.93
N LEU A 8 41.91 11.13 -17.48
CA LEU A 8 42.51 11.22 -16.15
C LEU A 8 41.46 11.04 -15.03
N ASN A 9 40.30 11.69 -15.15
CA ASN A 9 39.18 11.51 -14.21
C ASN A 9 38.68 10.07 -14.22
N PHE A 10 38.54 9.44 -15.40
CA PHE A 10 38.10 8.05 -15.51
C PHE A 10 39.06 7.09 -14.80
N VAL A 11 40.37 7.27 -14.97
CA VAL A 11 41.42 6.43 -14.35
C VAL A 11 41.61 6.71 -12.85
N LEU A 12 41.47 7.96 -12.41
CA LEU A 12 41.63 8.35 -11.00
C LEU A 12 40.40 8.09 -10.11
N GLY A 13 39.34 7.48 -10.64
CA GLY A 13 38.19 7.03 -9.84
C GLY A 13 36.81 7.48 -10.33
N GLY A 14 36.73 8.28 -11.39
CA GLY A 14 35.48 8.74 -11.98
C GLY A 14 34.59 7.60 -12.50
N PHE A 15 35.17 6.45 -12.87
CA PHE A 15 34.40 5.23 -13.16
C PHE A 15 33.60 4.75 -11.94
N PHE A 16 34.23 4.67 -10.77
CA PHE A 16 33.56 4.25 -9.53
C PHE A 16 32.47 5.25 -9.14
N THR A 17 32.73 6.55 -9.23
CA THR A 17 31.72 7.59 -8.95
C THR A 17 30.51 7.45 -9.88
N THR A 18 30.74 7.21 -11.17
CA THR A 18 29.64 7.00 -12.14
C THR A 18 28.84 5.74 -11.82
N LEU A 19 29.51 4.65 -11.45
CA LEU A 19 28.85 3.41 -11.06
C LEU A 19 28.03 3.57 -9.77
N SER A 20 28.54 4.33 -8.79
CA SER A 20 27.81 4.68 -7.56
C SER A 20 26.55 5.50 -7.85
N TRP A 21 26.61 6.49 -8.74
CA TRP A 21 25.44 7.27 -9.15
C TRP A 21 24.43 6.41 -9.93
N LEU A 22 24.90 5.49 -10.77
CA LEU A 22 24.04 4.54 -11.47
C LEU A 22 23.34 3.59 -10.48
N PHE A 23 24.08 3.05 -9.51
CA PHE A 23 23.50 2.22 -8.45
C PHE A 23 22.49 3.00 -7.59
N ALA A 24 22.84 4.23 -7.18
CA ALA A 24 21.92 5.11 -6.44
C ALA A 24 20.64 5.40 -7.23
N THR A 25 20.74 5.57 -8.56
CA THR A 25 19.58 5.74 -9.43
C THR A 25 18.72 4.48 -9.48
N LEU A 26 19.31 3.29 -9.58
CA LEU A 26 18.59 2.02 -9.54
C LEU A 26 17.87 1.80 -8.19
N VAL A 27 18.56 2.06 -7.09
CA VAL A 27 17.98 2.01 -5.73
C VAL A 27 16.84 3.02 -5.60
N SER A 28 17.03 4.24 -6.11
CA SER A 28 15.98 5.26 -6.12
C SER A 28 14.78 4.84 -6.98
N ILE A 29 14.97 4.18 -8.13
CA ILE A 29 13.86 3.67 -8.94
C ILE A 29 13.06 2.62 -8.16
N VAL A 30 13.73 1.70 -7.45
CA VAL A 30 13.08 0.69 -6.59
C VAL A 30 12.34 1.35 -5.41
N LEU A 31 12.95 2.34 -4.77
CA LEU A 31 12.33 3.13 -3.70
C LEU A 31 11.16 3.98 -4.21
N ILE A 32 11.25 4.53 -5.42
CA ILE A 32 10.18 5.31 -6.06
C ILE A 32 9.02 4.40 -6.45
N PHE A 33 9.30 3.22 -7.00
CA PHE A 33 8.27 2.25 -7.34
C PHE A 33 7.52 1.72 -6.10
N THR A 34 8.17 1.76 -4.93
CA THR A 34 7.54 1.43 -3.65
C THR A 34 6.83 2.61 -2.98
N LEU A 35 7.01 3.87 -3.42
CA LEU A 35 6.24 5.03 -2.91
C LEU A 35 4.71 4.86 -2.93
N PRO A 36 4.06 4.35 -4.00
CA PRO A 36 2.62 4.10 -3.96
C PRO A 36 2.23 3.05 -2.90
N LEU A 37 3.14 2.12 -2.62
CA LEU A 37 2.99 1.12 -1.58
C LEU A 37 3.15 1.74 -0.18
N THR A 38 4.08 2.69 0.01
CA THR A 38 4.27 3.42 1.26
C THR A 38 2.97 4.05 1.76
N ARG A 39 2.20 4.69 0.87
CA ARG A 39 0.90 5.26 1.22
C ARG A 39 -0.09 4.19 1.69
N SER A 40 -0.07 3.03 1.06
CA SER A 40 -0.96 1.93 1.40
C SER A 40 -0.57 1.26 2.73
N CYS A 41 0.73 1.12 2.99
CA CYS A 41 1.25 0.69 4.28
C CYS A 41 0.83 1.64 5.41
N TRP A 42 0.88 2.96 5.18
CA TRP A 42 0.42 3.95 6.15
C TRP A 42 -1.07 3.79 6.49
N GLU A 43 -1.92 3.50 5.50
CA GLU A 43 -3.33 3.21 5.74
C GLU A 43 -3.50 1.93 6.58
N ILE A 44 -2.77 0.86 6.28
CA ILE A 44 -2.78 -0.36 7.10
C ILE A 44 -2.32 -0.07 8.54
N THR A 45 -1.28 0.75 8.72
CA THR A 45 -0.80 1.18 10.04
C THR A 45 -1.89 1.90 10.83
N LYS A 46 -2.61 2.84 10.20
CA LYS A 46 -3.74 3.51 10.86
C LYS A 46 -4.81 2.51 11.30
N LEU A 47 -5.20 1.58 10.43
CA LEU A 47 -6.17 0.55 10.80
C LEU A 47 -5.65 -0.34 11.94
N SER A 48 -4.35 -0.62 11.96
CA SER A 48 -3.75 -1.44 13.01
C SER A 48 -3.69 -0.74 14.35
N LEU A 49 -3.45 0.58 14.38
CA LEU A 49 -3.40 1.38 15.61
C LEU A 49 -4.80 1.64 16.17
N VAL A 50 -5.78 1.88 15.30
CA VAL A 50 -7.16 2.21 15.67
C VAL A 50 -8.17 1.39 14.85
N PRO A 51 -8.31 0.06 15.14
CA PRO A 51 -9.12 -0.85 14.34
C PRO A 51 -10.64 -0.75 14.58
N TYR A 52 -11.05 -0.08 15.65
CA TYR A 52 -12.45 0.13 16.02
C TYR A 52 -12.87 1.56 15.69
N GLY A 53 -14.09 1.72 15.17
CA GLY A 53 -14.58 3.00 14.66
C GLY A 53 -14.03 3.40 13.29
N ASN A 54 -13.08 2.64 12.74
CA ASN A 54 -12.53 2.85 11.41
C ASN A 54 -12.72 1.62 10.51
N GLU A 55 -12.88 1.88 9.21
CA GLU A 55 -12.95 0.85 8.17
C GLU A 55 -12.19 1.25 6.91
N ALA A 56 -11.69 0.23 6.20
CA ALA A 56 -10.91 0.41 4.97
C ALA A 56 -11.82 0.39 3.74
N VAL A 57 -12.09 1.56 3.19
CA VAL A 57 -12.97 1.74 2.03
C VAL A 57 -12.14 2.03 0.78
N HIS A 58 -12.63 1.59 -0.39
CA HIS A 58 -11.96 1.91 -1.65
C HIS A 58 -12.13 3.39 -2.01
N VAL A 59 -11.09 4.02 -2.56
CA VAL A 59 -11.12 5.45 -2.88
C VAL A 59 -12.25 5.80 -3.85
N ASP A 60 -12.57 4.93 -4.81
CA ASP A 60 -13.70 5.13 -5.74
C ASP A 60 -15.06 5.19 -5.04
N GLU A 61 -15.24 4.49 -3.91
CA GLU A 61 -16.47 4.58 -3.11
C GLU A 61 -16.54 5.89 -2.32
N LEU A 62 -15.39 6.41 -1.86
CA LEU A 62 -15.33 7.66 -1.11
C LEU A 62 -15.43 8.90 -1.98
N ARG A 63 -14.83 8.85 -3.18
CA ARG A 63 -14.72 9.99 -4.12
C ARG A 63 -15.03 9.54 -5.56
N PRO A 64 -16.30 9.25 -5.87
CA PRO A 64 -16.69 8.77 -7.19
C PRO A 64 -16.43 9.80 -8.30
N ASP A 65 -16.40 11.09 -7.97
CA ASP A 65 -16.12 12.21 -8.86
C ASP A 65 -14.65 12.29 -9.32
N GLN A 66 -13.72 11.70 -8.57
CA GLN A 66 -12.28 11.71 -8.86
C GLN A 66 -11.78 10.39 -9.47
N ARG A 67 -12.69 9.55 -9.97
CA ARG A 67 -12.37 8.23 -10.50
C ARG A 67 -11.55 8.34 -11.79
N ASN A 68 -10.30 7.88 -11.73
CA ASN A 68 -9.37 7.90 -12.86
C ASN A 68 -9.07 6.46 -13.30
N ALA A 69 -9.59 6.06 -14.47
CA ALA A 69 -9.42 4.70 -14.99
C ALA A 69 -7.95 4.29 -15.11
N LEU A 70 -7.07 5.18 -15.57
CA LEU A 70 -5.63 4.92 -15.68
C LEU A 70 -4.98 4.61 -14.32
N LEU A 71 -5.31 5.39 -13.28
CA LEU A 71 -4.78 5.17 -11.93
C LEU A 71 -5.31 3.87 -11.31
N ASN A 72 -6.56 3.50 -11.60
CA ASN A 72 -7.16 2.25 -11.11
C ASN A 72 -6.57 1.01 -11.79
N THR A 73 -6.28 1.09 -13.09
CA THR A 73 -5.58 0.03 -13.82
C THR A 73 -4.16 -0.14 -13.28
N GLY A 74 -3.42 0.96 -13.10
CA GLY A 74 -2.08 0.92 -12.48
C GLY A 74 -2.11 0.37 -11.05
N GLY A 75 -3.10 0.76 -10.24
CA GLY A 75 -3.29 0.26 -8.88
C GLY A 75 -3.61 -1.23 -8.84
N THR A 76 -4.42 -1.73 -9.77
CA THR A 76 -4.73 -3.15 -9.90
C THR A 76 -3.50 -3.98 -10.26
N LEU A 77 -2.68 -3.50 -11.20
CA LEU A 77 -1.42 -4.17 -11.54
C LEU A 77 -0.47 -4.25 -10.35
N LEU A 78 -0.32 -3.14 -9.60
CA LEU A 78 0.51 -3.11 -8.39
C LEU A 78 -0.03 -4.05 -7.30
N ASN A 79 -1.35 -4.16 -7.17
CA ASN A 79 -2.02 -5.09 -6.28
C ASN A 79 -1.79 -6.56 -6.67
N ILE A 80 -1.82 -6.90 -7.97
CA ILE A 80 -1.50 -8.26 -8.44
C ILE A 80 -0.04 -8.60 -8.16
N LEU A 81 0.88 -7.67 -8.47
CA LEU A 81 2.30 -7.82 -8.15
C LEU A 81 2.48 -8.03 -6.64
N TRP A 82 1.89 -7.16 -5.83
CA TRP A 82 1.90 -7.28 -4.37
C TRP A 82 1.38 -8.63 -3.92
N PHE A 83 0.23 -9.08 -4.42
CA PHE A 83 -0.36 -10.35 -4.03
C PHE A 83 0.58 -11.53 -4.27
N ILE A 84 1.31 -11.57 -5.39
CA ILE A 84 2.23 -12.67 -5.74
C ILE A 84 3.48 -12.67 -4.84
N PHE A 85 4.08 -11.51 -4.62
CA PHE A 85 5.33 -11.40 -3.84
C PHE A 85 5.09 -11.34 -2.33
N PHE A 86 4.08 -10.57 -1.91
CA PHE A 86 3.93 -10.09 -0.53
C PHE A 86 2.57 -10.32 0.15
N GLY A 87 1.45 -10.15 -0.55
CA GLY A 87 0.12 -10.05 0.06
C GLY A 87 -0.40 -11.35 0.68
N TRP A 88 -0.18 -12.50 0.05
CA TRP A 88 -0.77 -13.76 0.50
C TRP A 88 -0.17 -14.28 1.82
N TRP A 89 1.14 -14.16 2.02
CA TRP A 89 1.76 -14.58 3.29
C TRP A 89 1.38 -13.66 4.43
N ILE A 90 1.34 -12.34 4.24
CA ILE A 90 0.88 -11.39 5.26
C ILE A 90 -0.57 -11.70 5.67
N CYS A 91 -1.44 -11.95 4.70
CA CYS A 91 -2.83 -12.33 4.95
C CYS A 91 -2.93 -13.59 5.82
N ILE A 92 -2.21 -14.66 5.46
CA ILE A 92 -2.21 -15.92 6.22
C ILE A 92 -1.66 -15.68 7.63
N SER A 93 -0.58 -14.92 7.79
CA SER A 93 -0.02 -14.60 9.11
C SER A 93 -1.05 -13.92 10.01
N HIS A 94 -1.79 -12.92 9.50
CA HIS A 94 -2.85 -12.26 10.27
C HIS A 94 -4.02 -13.19 10.58
N ILE A 95 -4.42 -14.08 9.66
CA ILE A 95 -5.47 -15.07 9.92
C ILE A 95 -5.03 -16.02 11.04
N MET A 96 -3.81 -16.55 10.99
CA MET A 96 -3.28 -17.47 12.01
C MET A 96 -3.19 -16.80 13.39
N ILE A 97 -2.68 -15.56 13.45
CA ILE A 97 -2.64 -14.77 14.68
C ILE A 97 -4.06 -14.47 15.19
N GLY A 98 -4.98 -14.12 14.28
CA GLY A 98 -6.38 -13.86 14.61
C GLY A 98 -7.07 -15.06 15.23
N ILE A 99 -6.90 -16.25 14.62
CA ILE A 99 -7.42 -17.51 15.16
C ILE A 99 -6.80 -17.80 16.52
N ALA A 100 -5.47 -17.68 16.66
CA ALA A 100 -4.78 -17.91 17.92
C ALA A 100 -5.30 -16.98 19.03
N GLN A 101 -5.58 -15.71 18.71
CA GLN A 101 -6.15 -14.77 19.67
C GLN A 101 -7.62 -15.06 20.00
N CYS A 102 -8.41 -15.56 19.05
CA CYS A 102 -9.80 -15.97 19.30
C CYS A 102 -9.91 -17.18 20.23
N ILE A 103 -8.88 -18.04 20.32
CA ILE A 103 -8.85 -19.15 21.29
C ILE A 103 -8.87 -18.62 22.72
N SER A 104 -8.22 -17.48 22.97
CA SER A 104 -8.42 -16.74 24.21
C SER A 104 -9.74 -15.96 24.11
N ILE A 105 -10.74 -16.29 24.93
CA ILE A 105 -12.05 -15.57 24.93
C ILE A 105 -11.84 -14.05 25.06
N ILE A 106 -10.81 -13.63 25.81
CA ILE A 106 -10.40 -12.23 26.01
C ILE A 106 -9.79 -11.61 24.73
N GLY A 107 -9.16 -12.42 23.87
CA GLY A 107 -8.49 -11.98 22.65
C GLY A 107 -9.39 -11.92 21.42
N ILE A 108 -10.64 -12.38 21.49
CA ILE A 108 -11.64 -12.26 20.41
C ILE A 108 -11.69 -10.85 19.78
N PRO A 109 -11.78 -9.73 20.53
CA PRO A 109 -11.78 -8.41 19.92
C PRO A 109 -10.52 -8.15 19.07
N VAL A 110 -9.35 -8.56 19.56
CA VAL A 110 -8.07 -8.37 18.87
C VAL A 110 -7.94 -9.32 17.67
N GLY A 111 -8.49 -10.53 17.78
CA GLY A 111 -8.58 -11.48 16.67
C GLY A 111 -9.42 -10.92 15.52
N ILE A 112 -10.56 -10.28 15.82
CA ILE A 112 -11.39 -9.59 14.83
C ILE A 112 -10.62 -8.46 14.14
N ALA A 113 -9.81 -7.69 14.88
CA ALA A 113 -8.96 -6.65 14.28
C ALA A 113 -7.92 -7.25 13.32
N ASN A 114 -7.32 -8.39 13.65
CA ASN A 114 -6.40 -9.10 12.76
C ASN A 114 -7.08 -9.59 11.47
N PHE A 115 -8.32 -10.06 11.53
CA PHE A 115 -9.06 -10.43 10.32
C PHE A 115 -9.36 -9.21 9.42
N LYS A 116 -9.64 -8.04 10.00
CA LYS A 116 -9.76 -6.79 9.22
C LYS A 116 -8.43 -6.43 8.53
N LEU A 117 -7.31 -6.60 9.23
CA LEU A 117 -5.97 -6.36 8.68
C LEU A 117 -5.64 -7.36 7.56
N ALA A 118 -6.02 -8.63 7.70
CA ALA A 118 -5.83 -9.64 6.65
C ALA A 118 -6.52 -9.23 5.34
N ALA A 119 -7.75 -8.71 5.41
CA ALA A 119 -8.51 -8.29 4.23
C ALA A 119 -7.86 -7.11 3.49
N ILE A 120 -7.38 -6.09 4.21
CA ILE A 120 -6.69 -4.94 3.59
C ILE A 120 -5.27 -5.31 3.11
N ALA A 121 -4.60 -6.25 3.77
CA ALA A 121 -3.25 -6.68 3.41
C ALA A 121 -3.18 -7.40 2.05
N LEU A 122 -4.26 -8.05 1.62
CA LEU A 122 -4.35 -8.66 0.28
C LEU A 122 -4.34 -7.62 -0.84
N TRP A 123 -5.06 -6.51 -0.64
CA TRP A 123 -5.32 -5.50 -1.66
C TRP A 123 -5.10 -4.09 -1.09
N PRO A 124 -3.86 -3.73 -0.75
CA PRO A 124 -3.57 -2.50 -0.02
C PRO A 124 -3.76 -1.24 -0.88
N VAL A 125 -3.53 -1.34 -2.20
CA VAL A 125 -3.54 -0.19 -3.10
C VAL A 125 -4.98 0.27 -3.36
N GLY A 126 -5.20 1.58 -3.26
CA GLY A 126 -6.50 2.21 -3.51
C GLY A 126 -7.47 2.16 -2.33
N ARG A 127 -7.03 1.72 -1.15
CA ARG A 127 -7.82 1.75 0.09
C ARG A 127 -7.49 2.97 0.95
N ARG A 128 -8.48 3.45 1.70
CA ARG A 128 -8.34 4.49 2.73
C ARG A 128 -9.05 4.06 4.00
N VAL A 129 -8.40 4.31 5.12
CA VAL A 129 -8.99 4.16 6.45
C VAL A 129 -9.69 5.46 6.80
N VAL A 130 -11.01 5.35 6.91
CA VAL A 130 -11.94 6.42 7.30
C VAL A 130 -12.78 5.94 8.47
N SER A 131 -13.48 6.85 9.12
CA SER A 131 -14.43 6.46 10.17
C SER A 131 -15.57 5.64 9.58
N THR A 132 -16.17 4.76 10.40
CA THR A 132 -17.33 3.96 10.00
C THR A 132 -18.55 4.82 9.66
N GLU A 133 -18.66 6.01 10.26
CA GLU A 133 -19.74 6.96 9.96
C GLU A 133 -19.56 7.58 8.57
N GLU A 134 -18.36 8.03 8.24
CA GLU A 134 -18.03 8.59 6.92
C GLU A 134 -18.20 7.54 5.81
N ALA A 135 -17.72 6.32 6.06
CA ALA A 135 -17.85 5.22 5.12
C ALA A 135 -19.31 4.84 4.86
N ARG A 136 -20.15 4.81 5.91
CA ARG A 136 -21.59 4.59 5.78
C ARG A 136 -22.25 5.71 4.99
N ALA A 137 -21.95 6.97 5.30
CA ALA A 137 -22.49 8.12 4.57
C ALA A 137 -22.10 8.09 3.07
N ALA A 138 -20.87 7.71 2.76
CA ALA A 138 -20.41 7.53 1.37
C ALA A 138 -21.18 6.42 0.64
N ARG A 139 -21.40 5.27 1.29
CA ARG A 139 -22.20 4.16 0.73
C ARG A 139 -23.66 4.57 0.49
N GLU A 140 -24.27 5.27 1.43
CA GLU A 140 -25.65 5.77 1.30
C GLU A 140 -25.78 6.80 0.16
N ALA A 141 -24.82 7.72 0.04
CA ALA A 141 -24.77 8.69 -1.07
C ALA A 141 -24.62 7.99 -2.42
N ASN A 142 -23.76 6.98 -2.52
CA ASN A 142 -23.58 6.19 -3.75
C ASN A 142 -24.83 5.39 -4.12
N ALA A 143 -25.52 4.80 -3.13
CA ALA A 143 -26.78 4.11 -3.34
C ALA A 143 -27.84 5.06 -3.90
N ARG A 144 -28.01 6.26 -3.30
CA ARG A 144 -28.95 7.27 -3.79
C ARG A 144 -28.66 7.67 -5.24
N ARG A 145 -27.39 7.89 -5.60
CA ARG A 145 -26.99 8.23 -6.98
C ARG A 145 -27.27 7.12 -8.00
N ARG A 146 -27.31 5.86 -7.56
CA ARG A 146 -27.48 4.70 -8.47
C ARG A 146 -28.93 4.35 -8.74
N TYR A 147 -29.87 4.81 -7.91
CA TYR A 147 -31.30 4.53 -8.00
C TYR A 147 -32.18 5.78 -8.20
N GLN A 148 -31.56 6.95 -8.41
CA GLN A 148 -32.21 8.15 -8.96
C GLN A 148 -32.08 8.14 -10.48
#